data_AF-Q8ZSL2-F1
#
_entry.id   AF-Q8ZSL2-F1
#
_cell.length_a   1.000
_cell.length_b   1.000
_cell.length_c   1.000
_cell.angle_alpha   90.00
_cell.angle_beta   90.00
_cell.angle_gamma   90.00
#
_symmetry.space_group_name_H-M   'P 1'
#
loop_
_entity.id
_entity.type
_entity.pdbx_description
1 polymer ?
#
loop_
_entity_poly.entity_id
_entity_poly.type
_entity_poly.pdbx_seq_one_letter_code
_entity_poly.pdbx_strand_id
1 'polypeptide(L)'
;MAALKDWYRRCFKWPIMPGEEGKLVRRIELYYGMCEMAKTAIAEYGEKYAEPLISEYALRKAFWWEGEWRGKPMSCFVTEKKAVCKVGDKMATFYVFDTPHGVYLRPEIKLIDDWIKVAYRGDDS
;
A
#
# COMPACT_ATOMS: atom_id res chain seq x y z
N MET A 1 0.10 11.04 26.17
CA MET A 1 0.88 11.37 24.95
C MET A 1 1.96 10.34 24.61
N ALA A 2 2.77 9.86 25.55
CA ALA A 2 3.84 8.88 25.25
C ALA A 2 3.32 7.57 24.58
N ALA A 3 2.24 6.99 25.12
CA ALA A 3 1.64 5.77 24.55
C ALA A 3 1.19 5.93 23.09
N LEU A 4 0.65 7.10 22.73
CA LEU A 4 0.21 7.41 21.37
C LEU A 4 1.40 7.49 20.41
N LYS A 5 2.49 8.13 20.84
CA LYS A 5 3.74 8.24 20.07
C LYS A 5 4.38 6.86 19.87
N ASP A 6 4.39 6.03 20.91
CA ASP A 6 4.92 4.66 20.82
C ASP A 6 4.08 3.79 19.87
N TRP A 7 2.75 3.84 20.02
CA TRP A 7 1.84 3.14 19.11
C TRP A 7 2.05 3.55 17.64
N TYR A 8 2.08 4.85 17.36
CA TYR A 8 2.31 5.35 16.00
C TYR A 8 3.64 4.86 15.44
N ARG A 9 4.71 4.94 16.23
CA ARG A 9 6.04 4.50 15.81
C ARG A 9 6.08 3.00 15.50
N ARG A 10 5.35 2.17 16.25
CA ARG A 10 5.26 0.72 15.97
C ARG A 10 4.52 0.44 14.66
N CYS A 11 3.45 1.20 14.38
CA CYS A 11 2.66 1.04 13.17
C CYS A 11 3.40 1.49 11.91
N PHE A 12 3.94 2.71 11.94
CA PHE A 12 4.44 3.37 10.73
C PHE A 12 5.96 3.38 10.65
N LYS A 13 6.70 2.95 11.68
CA LYS A 13 8.18 3.00 11.79
C LYS A 13 8.77 4.42 11.85
N TRP A 14 7.95 5.45 11.63
CA TRP A 14 8.31 6.87 11.72
C TRP A 14 7.76 7.51 12.99
N PRO A 15 8.42 8.56 13.53
CA PRO A 15 7.85 9.35 14.62
C PRO A 15 6.72 10.25 14.11
N ILE A 16 5.78 10.62 14.99
CA ILE A 16 4.81 11.69 14.72
C ILE A 16 5.58 13.01 14.59
N MET A 17 5.28 13.80 13.55
CA MET A 17 5.88 15.13 13.42
C MET A 17 5.47 16.04 14.59
N PRO A 18 6.39 16.85 15.15
CA PRO A 18 6.07 17.75 16.24
C PRO A 18 4.90 18.68 15.88
N GLY A 19 3.88 18.77 16.75
CA GLY A 19 2.69 19.60 16.54
C GLY A 19 1.55 18.91 15.78
N GLU A 20 1.76 17.73 15.20
CA GLU A 20 0.71 16.96 14.54
C GLU A 20 -0.07 16.03 15.47
N GLU A 21 0.29 15.97 16.76
CA GLU A 21 -0.36 15.04 17.68
C GLU A 21 -1.87 15.29 17.81
N GLY A 22 -2.30 16.56 17.83
CA GLY A 22 -3.71 16.92 17.88
C GLY A 22 -4.49 16.49 16.62
N LYS A 23 -3.84 16.54 15.45
CA LYS A 23 -4.42 16.06 14.19
C LYS A 23 -4.61 14.54 14.21
N LEU A 24 -3.67 13.81 14.80
CA LEU A 24 -3.74 12.37 14.93
C LEU A 24 -4.87 11.95 15.88
N VAL A 25 -4.98 12.58 17.06
CA VAL A 25 -6.05 12.30 18.03
C VAL A 25 -7.43 12.54 17.42
N ARG A 26 -7.61 13.64 16.67
CA ARG A 26 -8.88 13.96 16.00
C ARG A 26 -9.28 12.97 14.90
N ARG A 27 -8.34 12.18 14.38
CA ARG A 27 -8.56 11.23 13.30
C ARG A 27 -8.09 9.82 13.68
N ILE A 28 -8.16 9.46 14.96
CA ILE A 28 -7.53 8.25 15.49
C ILE A 28 -8.02 6.97 14.77
N GLU A 29 -9.29 6.91 14.40
CA GLU A 29 -9.90 5.78 13.67
C GLU A 29 -9.24 5.59 12.29
N LEU A 30 -8.98 6.69 11.57
CA LEU A 30 -8.28 6.65 10.28
C LEU A 30 -6.86 6.11 10.45
N TYR A 31 -6.12 6.59 11.45
CA TYR A 31 -4.77 6.10 11.72
C TYR A 31 -4.77 4.65 12.20
N TYR A 32 -5.80 4.22 12.92
CA TYR A 32 -5.97 2.84 13.30
C TYR A 32 -6.16 1.95 12.08
N GLY A 33 -7.07 2.30 11.16
CA GLY A 33 -7.25 1.59 9.89
C GLY A 33 -5.97 1.51 9.07
N MET A 34 -5.23 2.62 8.95
CA MET A 34 -3.92 2.62 8.28
C MET A 34 -2.88 1.75 8.99
N CYS A 35 -2.88 1.72 10.32
CA CYS A 35 -1.99 0.84 11.09
C CYS A 35 -2.30 -0.64 10.85
N GLU A 36 -3.59 -1.03 10.81
CA GLU A 36 -3.97 -2.40 10.51
C GLU A 36 -3.56 -2.80 9.08
N MET A 37 -3.75 -1.91 8.09
CA MET A 37 -3.23 -2.13 6.73
C MET A 37 -1.70 -2.33 6.71
N ALA A 38 -0.97 -1.49 7.45
CA ALA A 38 0.49 -1.60 7.54
C ALA A 38 0.93 -2.94 8.15
N LYS A 39 0.28 -3.38 9.23
CA LYS A 39 0.57 -4.69 9.86
C LYS A 39 0.32 -5.84 8.89
N THR A 40 -0.81 -5.82 8.18
CA THR A 40 -1.14 -6.86 7.19
C THR A 40 -0.13 -6.87 6.05
N ALA A 41 0.22 -5.70 5.50
CA ALA A 41 1.23 -5.61 4.45
C ALA A 41 2.60 -6.12 4.90
N ILE A 42 3.04 -5.81 6.12
CA ILE A 42 4.29 -6.33 6.68
C ILE A 42 4.22 -7.86 6.89
N ALA A 43 3.10 -8.37 7.40
CA ALA A 43 2.92 -9.79 7.65
C ALA A 43 2.93 -10.60 6.35
N GLU A 44 2.33 -10.07 5.29
CA GLU A 44 2.19 -10.78 4.03
C GLU A 44 3.42 -10.66 3.12
N TYR A 45 3.97 -9.46 2.99
CA TYR A 45 5.06 -9.19 2.06
C TYR A 45 6.45 -9.12 2.72
N GLY A 46 6.49 -9.06 4.05
CA GLY A 46 7.71 -8.85 4.81
C GLY A 46 8.12 -7.37 4.88
N GLU A 47 8.82 -7.02 5.96
CA GLU A 47 9.24 -5.65 6.28
C GLU A 47 10.02 -5.00 5.14
N LYS A 48 10.95 -5.73 4.51
CA LYS A 48 11.77 -5.26 3.39
C LYS A 48 10.96 -4.67 2.23
N TYR A 49 9.80 -5.26 1.92
CA TYR A 49 8.96 -4.83 0.81
C TYR A 49 7.86 -3.85 1.24
N ALA A 50 7.34 -4.01 2.45
CA ALA A 50 6.25 -3.20 2.97
C ALA A 50 6.69 -1.84 3.53
N GLU A 51 7.88 -1.73 4.15
CA GLU A 51 8.35 -0.51 4.81
C GLU A 51 8.31 0.76 3.91
N PRO A 52 8.66 0.71 2.61
CA PRO A 52 8.52 1.86 1.71
C PRO A 52 7.06 2.26 1.42
N LEU A 53 6.10 1.36 1.66
CA LEU A 53 4.68 1.51 1.31
C LEU A 53 3.80 1.91 2.50
N ILE A 54 4.29 1.78 3.73
CA ILE A 54 3.51 2.05 4.95
C ILE A 54 3.61 3.49 5.47
N SER A 55 4.02 4.45 4.63
CA SER A 55 3.91 5.87 5.00
C SER A 55 2.44 6.29 5.10
N GLU A 56 2.11 7.25 5.98
CA GLU A 56 0.74 7.78 6.10
C GLU A 56 0.18 8.24 4.75
N TYR A 57 1.01 8.90 3.94
CA TYR A 57 0.63 9.37 2.62
C TYR A 57 0.27 8.23 1.66
N ALA A 58 1.10 7.18 1.62
CA ALA A 58 0.85 6.02 0.77
C ALA A 58 -0.39 5.22 1.21
N LEU A 59 -0.57 5.05 2.52
CA LEU A 59 -1.68 4.28 3.10
C LEU A 59 -3.05 4.93 2.92
N ARG A 60 -3.11 6.27 2.78
CA ARG A 60 -4.37 6.99 2.52
C ARG A 60 -5.04 6.62 1.20
N LYS A 61 -4.26 6.18 0.21
CA LYS A 61 -4.72 5.76 -1.11
C LYS A 61 -4.48 4.28 -1.35
N ALA A 62 -4.11 3.54 -0.31
CA ALA A 62 -3.79 2.14 -0.46
C ALA A 62 -5.05 1.30 -0.60
N PHE A 63 -4.96 0.25 -1.40
CA PHE A 63 -6.01 -0.75 -1.54
C PHE A 63 -5.42 -2.11 -1.85
N TRP A 64 -6.22 -3.14 -1.58
CA TRP A 64 -5.89 -4.50 -1.91
C TRP A 64 -6.47 -4.87 -3.26
N TRP A 65 -5.70 -5.56 -4.08
CA TRP A 65 -6.15 -6.07 -5.37
C TRP A 65 -5.80 -7.54 -5.53
N GLU A 66 -6.76 -8.33 -5.98
CA GLU A 66 -6.60 -9.74 -6.30
C GLU A 66 -6.86 -9.94 -7.79
N GLY A 67 -6.05 -10.77 -8.42
CA GLY A 67 -6.22 -11.10 -9.82
C GLY A 67 -5.26 -12.18 -10.28
N GLU A 68 -4.97 -12.17 -11.57
CA GLU A 68 -4.05 -13.11 -12.20
C GLU A 68 -3.04 -12.36 -13.05
N TRP A 69 -1.79 -12.82 -13.05
CA TRP A 69 -0.77 -12.36 -13.96
C TRP A 69 -0.01 -13.53 -14.54
N ARG A 70 -0.04 -13.64 -15.88
CA ARG A 70 0.63 -14.70 -16.65
C ARG A 70 0.27 -16.13 -16.17
N GLY A 71 -1.01 -16.41 -15.90
CA GLY A 71 -1.45 -17.74 -15.46
C GLY A 71 -1.16 -18.04 -13.99
N LYS A 72 -0.78 -17.05 -13.18
CA LYS A 72 -0.51 -17.20 -11.75
C LYS A 72 -1.41 -16.27 -10.93
N PRO A 73 -1.97 -16.76 -9.80
CA PRO A 73 -2.71 -15.90 -8.89
C PRO A 73 -1.79 -14.81 -8.36
N MET A 74 -2.33 -13.61 -8.25
CA MET A 74 -1.61 -12.40 -7.87
C MET A 74 -2.42 -11.62 -6.86
N SER A 75 -1.82 -11.41 -5.69
CA SER A 75 -2.35 -10.56 -4.63
C SER A 75 -1.45 -9.34 -4.48
N CYS A 76 -2.01 -8.14 -4.46
CA CYS A 76 -1.27 -6.89 -4.48
C CYS A 76 -1.74 -5.93 -3.40
N PHE A 77 -0.76 -5.37 -2.70
CA PHE A 77 -0.93 -4.14 -1.96
C PHE A 77 -0.52 -2.95 -2.83
N VAL A 78 -1.51 -2.20 -3.30
CA VAL A 78 -1.32 -1.08 -4.20
C VAL A 78 -1.34 0.21 -3.39
N THR A 79 -0.33 1.06 -3.57
CA THR A 79 -0.28 2.43 -3.04
C THR A 79 -0.20 3.42 -4.19
N GLU A 80 -0.10 4.73 -3.90
CA GLU A 80 -0.12 5.76 -4.96
C GLU A 80 1.00 5.63 -6.00
N LYS A 81 2.21 5.21 -5.62
CA LYS A 81 3.37 5.17 -6.53
C LYS A 81 3.90 3.77 -6.79
N LYS A 82 3.67 2.85 -5.86
CA LYS A 82 4.23 1.51 -5.89
C LYS A 82 3.21 0.49 -5.42
N ALA A 83 3.30 -0.70 -5.96
CA ALA A 83 2.62 -1.87 -5.45
C ALA A 83 3.63 -2.96 -5.17
N VAL A 84 3.37 -3.75 -4.13
CA VAL A 84 4.04 -5.02 -3.91
C VAL A 84 3.01 -6.10 -4.08
N CYS A 85 3.36 -7.11 -4.84
CA CYS A 85 2.47 -8.21 -5.15
C CYS A 85 3.14 -9.55 -4.92
N LYS A 86 2.35 -10.50 -4.43
CA LYS A 86 2.69 -11.91 -4.36
C LYS A 86 2.10 -12.59 -5.59
N VAL A 87 2.96 -13.05 -6.49
CA VAL A 87 2.61 -13.74 -7.74
C VAL A 87 2.97 -15.20 -7.60
N GLY A 88 1.98 -16.06 -7.41
CA GLY A 88 2.22 -17.43 -6.92
C GLY A 88 2.97 -17.40 -5.59
N ASP A 89 4.22 -17.90 -5.59
CA ASP A 89 5.08 -17.94 -4.39
C ASP A 89 6.19 -16.87 -4.40
N LYS A 90 6.17 -15.93 -5.35
CA LYS A 90 7.23 -14.92 -5.50
C LYS A 90 6.71 -13.52 -5.23
N MET A 91 7.53 -12.71 -4.56
CA MET A 91 7.26 -11.28 -4.39
C MET A 91 7.79 -10.48 -5.58
N ALA A 92 7.01 -9.51 -6.04
CA ALA A 92 7.36 -8.61 -7.12
C ALA A 92 6.92 -7.17 -6.80
N THR A 93 7.73 -6.20 -7.20
CA THR A 93 7.43 -4.76 -7.09
C THR A 93 6.96 -4.22 -8.43
N PHE A 94 5.98 -3.32 -8.36
CA PHE A 94 5.39 -2.66 -9.50
C PHE A 94 5.33 -1.16 -9.27
N TYR A 95 5.50 -0.38 -10.34
CA TYR A 95 5.14 1.01 -10.38
C TYR A 95 3.63 1.14 -10.59
N VAL A 96 3.03 2.12 -9.91
CA VAL A 96 1.61 2.41 -10.01
C VAL A 96 1.39 3.64 -10.86
N PHE A 97 0.52 3.52 -11.84
CA PHE A 97 0.08 4.60 -12.71
C PHE A 97 -1.42 4.81 -12.53
N ASP A 98 -1.78 5.83 -11.75
CA ASP A 98 -3.15 6.29 -11.62
C ASP A 98 -3.50 7.16 -12.83
N THR A 99 -4.48 6.73 -13.62
CA THR A 99 -4.96 7.44 -14.81
C THR A 99 -6.47 7.68 -14.71
N PRO A 100 -7.03 8.59 -15.52
CA PRO A 100 -8.49 8.75 -15.61
C PRO A 100 -9.23 7.46 -16.00
N HIS A 101 -8.55 6.50 -16.65
CA HIS A 101 -9.16 5.25 -17.10
C HIS A 101 -9.03 4.09 -16.11
N GLY A 102 -8.28 4.28 -15.01
CA GLY A 102 -7.98 3.23 -14.05
C GLY A 102 -6.57 3.29 -13.50
N VAL A 103 -6.30 2.38 -12.56
CA VAL A 103 -4.96 2.20 -11.98
C VAL A 103 -4.27 1.06 -12.71
N TYR A 104 -3.03 1.29 -13.15
CA TYR A 104 -2.21 0.32 -13.84
C TYR A 104 -0.94 0.00 -13.06
N LEU A 105 -0.53 -1.26 -13.06
CA LEU A 105 0.72 -1.75 -12.51
C LEU A 105 1.69 -2.07 -13.64
N ARG A 106 2.91 -1.55 -13.52
CA ARG A 106 4.01 -1.90 -14.41
C ARG A 106 5.13 -2.56 -13.60
N PRO A 107 5.56 -3.78 -13.92
CA PRO A 107 6.63 -4.43 -13.17
C PRO A 107 7.93 -3.62 -13.26
N GLU A 108 8.70 -3.57 -12.17
CA GLU A 108 10.01 -2.88 -12.17
C GLU A 108 11.06 -3.65 -13.00
N ILE A 109 10.78 -4.90 -13.38
CA ILE A 109 11.64 -5.77 -14.19
C ILE A 109 11.62 -5.27 -15.65
N LYS A 110 12.72 -4.65 -16.08
CA LYS A 110 12.86 -4.04 -17.42
C LYS A 110 12.60 -4.97 -18.61
N LEU A 111 12.65 -6.29 -18.42
CA LEU A 111 12.46 -7.28 -19.48
C LEU A 111 10.98 -7.66 -19.71
N ILE A 112 10.06 -7.13 -18.91
CA ILE A 112 8.62 -7.41 -19.02
C ILE A 112 7.89 -6.07 -19.22
N ASP A 113 7.32 -5.85 -20.40
CA ASP A 113 6.57 -4.62 -20.72
C ASP A 113 5.05 -4.84 -20.70
N ASP A 114 4.60 -5.71 -19.80
CA ASP A 114 3.20 -6.08 -19.65
C ASP A 114 2.56 -5.24 -18.54
N TRP A 115 1.51 -4.48 -18.89
CA TRP A 115 0.82 -3.58 -17.97
C TRP A 115 -0.44 -4.25 -17.44
N ILE A 116 -0.62 -4.25 -16.12
CA ILE A 116 -1.77 -4.88 -15.47
C ILE A 116 -2.73 -3.79 -15.02
N LYS A 117 -3.99 -3.81 -15.49
CA LYS A 117 -5.02 -2.88 -15.01
C LYS A 117 -5.65 -3.44 -13.73
N VAL A 118 -5.52 -2.71 -12.62
CA VAL A 118 -5.93 -3.18 -11.27
C VAL A 118 -7.09 -2.43 -10.66
N ALA A 119 -7.46 -1.27 -11.20
CA ALA A 119 -8.72 -0.62 -10.83
C ALA A 119 -9.37 -0.03 -12.07
N TYR A 120 -10.69 -0.16 -12.16
CA TYR A 120 -11.52 0.54 -13.14
C TYR A 120 -11.97 1.87 -12.52
N ARG A 121 -11.91 2.97 -13.28
CA ARG A 121 -12.37 4.30 -12.82
C ARG A 121 -13.66 4.76 -13.51
N GLY A 122 -14.42 3.84 -14.11
CA GLY A 122 -15.67 4.15 -14.80
C GLY A 122 -16.89 3.63 -14.04
N ASP A 123 -17.85 4.53 -13.87
CA ASP A 123 -19.23 4.36 -13.42
C ASP A 123 -19.75 2.91 -13.34
N ASP A 124 -19.93 2.41 -12.12
CA ASP A 124 -21.12 1.60 -11.84
C ASP A 124 -22.30 2.58 -11.80
N SER A 125 -23.10 2.56 -12.88
CA SER A 125 -24.39 3.26 -12.96
C SER A 125 -25.37 2.77 -11.89
#